data_AF-A0A0W8FDY4-F1
#
_entry.id   AF-A0A0W8FDY4-F1
#
_cell.length_a   1.000
_cell.length_b   1.000
_cell.length_c   1.000
_cell.angle_alpha   90.00
_cell.angle_beta   90.00
_cell.angle_gamma   90.00
#
_symmetry.space_group_name_H-M   'P 1'
#
loop_
_entity.id
_entity.type
_entity.pdbx_description
1 polymer ?
#
loop_
_entity_poly.entity_id
_entity_poly.type
_entity_poly.pdbx_seq_one_letter_code
_entity_poly.pdbx_strand_id
1 'polypeptide(L)'
;MEEVRIDFEAGVPVALDGEVLPGLALIRRLNLIAGRNGVGRNDMIEDRILGLKAREIYEHPAATVLLAAHRDLEHLVLTRNELAFKHIVDERWSELGYMGLVHDPLFQALNAFIDTTQKRVSGTVEVGLYKGSMRMLGRSSLSGLYSDDLVSFDTCTIDQSHAVGFSSYFGLQARLCMQKNRKK
;
A
#
# COMPACT_ATOMS: atom_id res chain seq x y z
N MET A 1 -20.04 -11.75 -6.82
CA MET A 1 -18.96 -10.89 -6.30
C MET A 1 -19.55 -9.51 -6.25
N GLU A 2 -19.46 -8.84 -5.11
CA GLU A 2 -19.91 -7.45 -4.98
C GLU A 2 -18.72 -6.54 -5.26
N GLU A 3 -18.91 -5.47 -6.02
CA GLU A 3 -17.86 -4.55 -6.40
C GLU A 3 -18.11 -3.20 -5.74
N VAL A 4 -17.04 -2.56 -5.28
CA VAL A 4 -17.08 -1.21 -4.74
C VAL A 4 -15.91 -0.41 -5.27
N ARG A 5 -16.18 0.82 -5.71
CA ARG A 5 -15.18 1.77 -6.16
C ARG A 5 -14.89 2.79 -5.07
N ILE A 6 -13.63 3.08 -4.81
CA ILE A 6 -13.20 3.98 -3.75
C ILE A 6 -12.33 5.07 -4.37
N ASP A 7 -12.72 6.32 -4.17
CA ASP A 7 -11.94 7.47 -4.64
C ASP A 7 -11.14 8.06 -3.48
N PHE A 8 -9.88 8.37 -3.76
CA PHE A 8 -8.93 8.96 -2.83
C PHE A 8 -8.47 10.33 -3.32
N GLU A 9 -8.34 11.26 -2.38
CA GLU A 9 -7.70 12.56 -2.58
C GLU A 9 -6.61 12.75 -1.53
N ALA A 10 -5.38 12.97 -1.99
CA ALA A 10 -4.20 13.13 -1.14
C ALA A 10 -4.11 12.07 -0.01
N GLY A 11 -4.36 10.79 -0.35
CA GLY A 11 -4.34 9.64 0.56
C GLY A 11 -5.61 9.44 1.38
N VAL A 12 -6.59 10.35 1.32
CA VAL A 12 -7.83 10.28 2.10
C VAL A 12 -8.96 9.72 1.24
N PRO A 13 -9.72 8.69 1.69
CA PRO A 13 -10.90 8.22 0.96
C PRO A 13 -12.02 9.26 1.05
N VAL A 14 -12.55 9.68 -0.09
CA VAL A 14 -13.54 10.77 -0.20
C VAL A 14 -14.89 10.33 -0.78
N ALA A 15 -14.94 9.23 -1.55
CA ALA A 15 -16.17 8.75 -2.17
C ALA A 15 -16.22 7.22 -2.30
N LEU A 16 -17.44 6.71 -2.38
CA LEU A 16 -17.74 5.31 -2.72
C LEU A 16 -18.69 5.28 -3.91
N ASP A 17 -18.37 4.52 -4.96
CA ASP A 17 -19.15 4.38 -6.18
C ASP A 17 -19.51 5.73 -6.85
N GLY A 18 -18.62 6.73 -6.72
CA GLY A 18 -18.82 8.10 -7.21
C GLY A 18 -19.68 9.00 -6.31
N GLU A 19 -20.18 8.51 -5.17
CA GLU A 19 -20.89 9.31 -4.18
C GLU A 19 -19.92 9.83 -3.12
N VAL A 20 -19.76 11.16 -3.05
CA VAL A 20 -18.92 11.82 -2.03
C VAL A 20 -19.56 11.67 -0.67
N LEU A 21 -18.78 11.18 0.30
CA LEU A 21 -19.24 10.88 1.65
C LEU A 21 -18.30 11.48 2.70
N PRO A 22 -18.82 12.06 3.78
CA PRO A 22 -18.01 12.38 4.95
C PRO A 22 -17.33 11.11 5.50
N GLY A 23 -16.11 11.23 6.02
CA GLY A 23 -15.29 10.06 6.41
C GLY A 23 -16.00 9.04 7.31
N LEU A 24 -16.78 9.50 8.30
CA LEU A 24 -17.55 8.59 9.16
C LEU A 24 -18.65 7.84 8.39
N ALA A 25 -19.36 8.51 7.49
CA ALA A 25 -20.41 7.91 6.67
C ALA A 25 -19.82 6.91 5.68
N LEU A 26 -18.67 7.26 5.07
CA LEU A 26 -17.90 6.39 4.19
C LEU A 26 -17.51 5.09 4.91
N ILE A 27 -16.86 5.19 6.07
CA ILE A 27 -16.43 4.02 6.85
C ILE A 27 -17.64 3.16 7.26
N ARG A 28 -18.73 3.77 7.73
CA ARG A 28 -19.95 3.03 8.10
C ARG A 28 -20.56 2.28 6.92
N ARG A 29 -20.67 2.92 5.76
CA ARG A 29 -21.21 2.31 4.54
C ARG A 29 -20.31 1.17 4.06
N LEU A 30 -19.00 1.38 4.05
CA LEU A 30 -18.05 0.35 3.64
C LEU A 30 -18.01 -0.83 4.62
N ASN A 31 -18.19 -0.59 5.93
CA ASN A 31 -18.34 -1.66 6.92
C ASN A 31 -19.54 -2.56 6.60
N LEU A 32 -20.68 -1.99 6.16
CA LEU A 32 -21.85 -2.77 5.77
C LEU A 32 -21.59 -3.59 4.49
N ILE A 33 -21.00 -2.97 3.46
CA ILE A 33 -20.68 -3.59 2.17
C ILE A 33 -19.66 -4.73 2.33
N ALA A 34 -18.53 -4.47 2.98
CA ALA A 34 -17.50 -5.48 3.20
C ALA A 34 -17.91 -6.51 4.25
N GLY A 35 -18.63 -6.09 5.30
CA GLY A 35 -19.13 -6.95 6.36
C GLY A 35 -20.15 -7.98 5.88
N ARG A 36 -21.10 -7.61 5.01
CA ARG A 36 -22.05 -8.60 4.42
C ARG A 36 -21.37 -9.64 3.53
N ASN A 37 -20.17 -9.33 3.05
CA ASN A 37 -19.33 -10.27 2.33
C ASN A 37 -18.39 -11.06 3.26
N GLY A 38 -18.38 -10.80 4.57
CA GLY A 38 -17.54 -11.49 5.56
C GLY A 38 -16.07 -11.06 5.58
N VAL A 39 -15.73 -9.94 4.93
CA VAL A 39 -14.35 -9.45 4.81
C VAL A 39 -13.88 -8.83 6.13
N GLY A 40 -12.58 -8.97 6.43
CA GLY A 40 -11.94 -8.29 7.55
C GLY A 40 -12.12 -8.98 8.89
N ARG A 41 -12.29 -10.31 8.89
CA ARG A 41 -12.24 -11.15 10.10
C ARG A 41 -10.83 -11.62 10.35
N ASN A 42 -10.31 -11.41 11.56
CA ASN A 42 -8.97 -11.84 11.96
C ASN A 42 -9.02 -12.60 13.29
N ASP A 43 -8.29 -13.70 13.38
CA ASP A 43 -8.08 -14.50 14.59
C ASP A 43 -6.56 -14.63 14.75
N MET A 44 -6.01 -13.94 15.75
CA MET A 44 -4.56 -13.81 15.90
C MET A 44 -4.10 -13.96 17.33
N ILE A 45 -2.84 -14.39 17.47
CA ILE A 45 -2.08 -14.29 18.70
C ILE A 45 -1.20 -13.05 18.59
N GLU A 46 -1.42 -12.06 19.45
CA GLU A 46 -0.65 -10.82 19.50
C GLU A 46 0.23 -10.76 20.75
N ASP A 47 1.33 -10.00 20.64
CA ASP A 47 2.23 -9.69 21.75
C ASP A 47 1.82 -8.36 22.40
N ARG A 48 1.42 -8.43 23.67
CA ARG A 48 1.08 -7.24 24.46
C ARG A 48 2.34 -6.53 24.93
N ILE A 49 2.21 -5.23 25.17
CA ILE A 49 3.28 -4.36 25.68
C ILE A 49 3.91 -4.92 26.96
N LEU A 50 3.12 -5.59 27.81
CA LEU A 50 3.57 -6.23 29.05
C LEU A 50 4.30 -7.58 28.83
N GLY A 51 4.57 -7.97 27.59
CA GLY A 51 5.24 -9.22 27.22
C GLY A 51 4.35 -10.46 27.23
N LEU A 52 3.02 -10.28 27.38
CA LEU A 52 2.05 -11.38 27.40
C LEU A 52 1.52 -11.66 25.99
N LYS A 53 1.30 -12.93 25.67
CA LYS A 53 0.55 -13.32 24.47
C LYS A 53 -0.95 -13.32 24.74
N ALA A 54 -1.73 -12.79 23.80
CA ALA A 54 -3.18 -12.83 23.85
C ALA A 54 -3.76 -13.32 22.53
N ARG A 55 -4.82 -14.13 22.59
CA ARG A 55 -5.61 -14.49 21.40
C ARG A 55 -6.78 -13.55 21.31
N GLU A 56 -6.91 -12.86 20.18
CA GLU A 56 -7.98 -11.89 19.95
C GLU A 56 -8.65 -12.16 18.60
N ILE A 57 -9.95 -11.87 18.55
CA ILE A 57 -10.76 -11.95 17.33
C ILE A 57 -11.25 -10.55 17.00
N TYR A 58 -10.93 -10.09 15.79
CA TYR A 58 -11.28 -8.77 15.31
C TYR A 58 -12.16 -8.82 14.06
N GLU A 59 -13.07 -7.86 13.95
CA GLU A 59 -13.84 -7.59 12.73
C GLU A 59 -13.62 -6.12 12.34
N HIS A 60 -12.93 -5.90 11.23
CA HIS A 60 -12.57 -4.58 10.73
C HIS A 60 -12.78 -4.46 9.20
N PRO A 61 -14.02 -4.66 8.70
CA PRO A 61 -14.32 -4.80 7.27
C PRO A 61 -13.87 -3.60 6.44
N ALA A 62 -14.26 -2.37 6.83
CA ALA A 62 -13.84 -1.18 6.11
C ALA A 62 -12.34 -0.94 6.17
N ALA A 63 -11.70 -1.14 7.33
CA ALA A 63 -10.26 -0.93 7.47
C ALA A 63 -9.47 -1.88 6.56
N THR A 64 -9.87 -3.15 6.48
CA THR A 64 -9.24 -4.13 5.57
C THR A 64 -9.32 -3.68 4.11
N VAL A 65 -10.49 -3.22 3.67
CA VAL A 65 -10.69 -2.78 2.30
C VAL A 65 -9.94 -1.47 2.02
N LEU A 66 -10.06 -0.48 2.91
CA LEU A 66 -9.41 0.83 2.75
C LEU A 66 -7.89 0.71 2.71
N LEU A 67 -7.28 -0.03 3.65
CA LEU A 67 -5.83 -0.19 3.69
C LEU A 67 -5.30 -0.92 2.45
N ALA A 68 -6.04 -1.91 1.95
CA ALA A 68 -5.64 -2.64 0.77
C ALA A 68 -5.81 -1.82 -0.51
N ALA A 69 -6.91 -1.09 -0.65
CA ALA A 69 -7.14 -0.19 -1.77
C ALA A 69 -6.14 0.97 -1.79
N HIS A 70 -5.90 1.59 -0.63
CA HIS A 70 -4.91 2.65 -0.46
C HIS A 70 -3.50 2.17 -0.86
N ARG A 71 -3.08 1.00 -0.37
CA ARG A 71 -1.80 0.39 -0.76
C ARG A 71 -1.72 0.07 -2.26
N ASP A 72 -2.80 -0.40 -2.88
CA ASP A 72 -2.83 -0.65 -4.33
C ASP A 72 -2.64 0.64 -5.14
N LEU A 73 -3.28 1.74 -4.70
CA LEU A 73 -3.08 3.06 -5.29
C LEU A 73 -1.65 3.59 -5.07
N GLU A 74 -1.07 3.39 -3.89
CA GLU A 74 0.33 3.74 -3.62
C GLU A 74 1.30 3.02 -4.56
N HIS A 75 1.05 1.75 -4.92
CA HIS A 75 1.90 1.05 -5.89
C HIS A 75 1.88 1.65 -7.29
N LEU A 76 0.76 2.26 -7.68
CA LEU A 76 0.64 2.97 -8.95
C LEU A 76 1.35 4.33 -8.91
N VAL A 77 1.30 5.02 -7.78
CA VAL A 77 1.72 6.42 -7.66
C VAL A 77 3.14 6.57 -7.13
N LEU A 78 3.53 5.82 -6.09
CA LEU A 78 4.81 6.00 -5.42
C LEU A 78 5.95 5.28 -6.15
N THR A 79 7.16 5.83 -6.07
CA THR A 79 8.35 5.17 -6.64
C THR A 79 8.71 3.94 -5.81
N ARG A 80 9.49 3.03 -6.42
CA ARG A 80 10.02 1.83 -5.73
C ARG A 80 10.72 2.16 -4.40
N ASN A 81 11.49 3.23 -4.34
CA ASN A 81 12.24 3.59 -3.14
C ASN A 81 11.34 4.19 -2.05
N GLU A 82 10.35 5.00 -2.44
CA GLU A 82 9.33 5.49 -1.51
C GLU A 82 8.55 4.33 -0.90
N LEU A 83 8.09 3.38 -1.71
CA LEU A 83 7.36 2.20 -1.21
C LEU A 83 8.21 1.37 -0.24
N ALA A 84 9.48 1.12 -0.58
CA ALA A 84 10.38 0.34 0.27
C ALA A 84 10.63 1.01 1.62
N PHE A 85 10.87 2.33 1.64
CA PHE A 85 11.10 3.04 2.89
C PHE A 85 9.80 3.28 3.68
N LYS A 86 8.70 3.59 2.98
CA LYS A 86 7.39 3.80 3.59
C LYS A 86 6.89 2.55 4.33
N HIS A 87 7.20 1.35 3.85
CA HIS A 87 6.91 0.12 4.59
C HIS A 87 7.48 0.12 6.01
N ILE A 88 8.73 0.59 6.18
CA ILE A 88 9.40 0.70 7.48
C ILE A 88 8.71 1.77 8.34
N VAL A 89 8.32 2.88 7.73
CA VAL A 89 7.60 3.97 8.41
C VAL A 89 6.23 3.50 8.89
N ASP A 90 5.45 2.83 8.05
CA ASP A 90 4.13 2.31 8.38
C ASP A 90 4.20 1.30 9.54
N GLU A 91 5.18 0.40 9.52
CA GLU A 91 5.44 -0.55 10.60
C GLU A 91 5.71 0.17 11.92
N ARG A 92 6.68 1.10 11.94
CA ARG A 92 7.02 1.84 13.16
C ARG A 92 5.88 2.74 13.64
N TRP A 93 5.15 3.36 12.72
CA TRP A 93 3.98 4.19 13.04
C TRP A 93 2.88 3.37 13.72
N SER A 94 2.59 2.18 13.18
CA SER A 94 1.60 1.26 13.76
C SER A 94 2.01 0.74 15.13
N GLU A 95 3.30 0.44 15.32
CA GLU A 95 3.84 -0.01 16.61
C GLU A 95 3.70 1.06 17.69
N LEU A 96 4.04 2.31 17.39
CA LEU A 96 3.83 3.44 18.31
C LEU A 96 2.35 3.62 18.65
N GLY A 97 1.47 3.47 17.66
CA GLY A 97 0.02 3.47 17.86
C GLY A 97 -0.44 2.36 18.81
N TYR A 98 0.04 1.13 18.61
CA TYR A 98 -0.24 -0.02 19.49
C TYR A 98 0.24 0.23 20.92
N MET A 99 1.43 0.83 21.07
CA MET A 99 2.02 1.16 22.37
C MET A 99 1.33 2.33 23.10
N GLY A 100 0.36 3.01 22.47
CA GLY A 100 -0.27 4.22 23.01
C GLY A 100 0.63 5.46 22.96
N LEU A 101 1.72 5.42 22.18
CA LEU A 101 2.74 6.47 22.07
C LEU A 101 2.44 7.49 20.94
N VAL A 102 1.16 7.79 20.71
CA VAL A 102 0.72 8.72 19.64
C VAL A 102 1.14 10.18 19.89
N HIS A 103 1.58 10.51 21.11
CA HIS A 103 2.14 11.81 21.48
C HIS A 103 3.67 11.84 21.49
N ASP A 104 4.34 10.72 21.19
CA ASP A 104 5.80 10.69 21.07
C ASP A 104 6.26 11.57 19.87
N PRO A 105 7.34 12.36 20.01
CA PRO A 105 7.85 13.17 18.91
C PRO A 105 8.14 12.39 17.61
N LEU A 106 8.53 11.12 17.73
CA LEU A 106 8.73 10.26 16.57
C LEU A 106 7.42 10.05 15.79
N PHE A 107 6.29 9.89 16.47
CA PHE A 107 4.99 9.72 15.81
C PHE A 107 4.66 10.92 14.91
N GLN A 108 4.91 12.14 15.39
CA GLN A 108 4.73 13.37 14.60
C GLN A 108 5.70 13.45 13.41
N ALA A 109 6.97 13.05 13.60
CA ALA A 109 7.95 13.02 12.52
C ALA A 109 7.54 12.02 11.41
N LEU A 110 7.02 10.85 11.80
CA LEU A 110 6.49 9.86 10.85
C LEU A 110 5.23 10.37 10.13
N ASN A 111 4.33 11.07 10.83
CA ASN A 111 3.17 11.73 10.19
C ASN A 111 3.62 12.73 9.12
N ALA A 112 4.63 13.57 9.39
CA ALA A 112 5.12 14.54 8.40
C ALA A 112 5.69 13.86 7.14
N PHE A 113 6.35 12.70 7.30
CA PHE A 113 6.77 11.87 6.18
C PHE A 113 5.54 11.35 5.41
N ILE A 114 4.57 10.74 6.11
CA ILE A 114 3.36 10.19 5.50
C ILE A 114 2.61 11.28 4.74
N ASP A 115 2.31 12.42 5.37
CA ASP A 115 1.63 13.57 4.76
C ASP A 115 2.33 14.01 3.48
N THR A 116 3.66 14.00 3.46
CA THR A 116 4.43 14.34 2.25
C THR A 116 4.23 13.33 1.14
N THR A 117 4.30 12.02 1.45
CA THR A 117 4.07 10.96 0.45
C THR A 117 2.64 10.99 -0.10
N GLN A 118 1.66 11.34 0.74
CA GLN A 118 0.24 11.27 0.38
C GLN A 118 -0.22 12.39 -0.55
N LYS A 119 0.51 13.51 -0.67
CA LYS A 119 0.12 14.68 -1.50
C LYS A 119 -0.31 14.33 -2.93
N ARG A 120 0.27 13.29 -3.52
CA ARG A 120 0.00 12.85 -4.90
C ARG A 120 -0.79 11.54 -5.00
N VAL A 121 -1.13 10.92 -3.88
CA VAL A 121 -1.91 9.67 -3.83
C VAL A 121 -3.39 10.02 -4.00
N SER A 122 -3.77 10.38 -5.23
CA SER A 122 -5.15 10.67 -5.60
C SER A 122 -5.55 9.83 -6.80
N GLY A 123 -6.74 9.27 -6.77
CA GLY A 123 -7.20 8.33 -7.80
C GLY A 123 -8.27 7.40 -7.30
N THR A 124 -8.57 6.39 -8.11
CA THR A 124 -9.71 5.50 -7.90
C THR A 124 -9.23 4.06 -7.87
N VAL A 125 -9.80 3.25 -6.97
CA VAL A 125 -9.52 1.81 -6.87
C VAL A 125 -10.84 1.05 -6.85
N GLU A 126 -10.92 0.00 -7.65
CA GLU A 126 -12.07 -0.92 -7.71
C GLU A 126 -11.74 -2.22 -7.00
N VAL A 127 -12.59 -2.60 -6.05
CA VAL A 127 -12.39 -3.77 -5.18
C VAL A 127 -13.57 -4.73 -5.34
N GLY A 128 -13.26 -5.98 -5.65
CA GLY A 128 -14.21 -7.09 -5.66
C GLY A 128 -14.21 -7.80 -4.31
N LEU A 129 -15.38 -7.99 -3.73
CA LEU A 129 -15.63 -8.58 -2.41
C LEU A 129 -16.46 -9.85 -2.57
N TYR A 130 -16.03 -10.94 -1.94
CA TYR A 130 -16.74 -12.22 -2.01
C TYR A 130 -16.34 -13.17 -0.89
N LYS A 131 -17.31 -13.59 -0.06
CA LYS A 131 -17.19 -14.70 0.92
C LYS A 131 -15.88 -14.70 1.73
N GLY A 132 -15.59 -13.58 2.40
CA GLY A 132 -14.43 -13.37 3.25
C GLY A 132 -13.18 -12.89 2.51
N SER A 133 -13.21 -12.91 1.17
CA SER A 133 -12.09 -12.52 0.33
C SER A 133 -12.33 -11.17 -0.34
N MET A 134 -11.23 -10.50 -0.67
CA MET A 134 -11.22 -9.29 -1.49
C MET A 134 -10.16 -9.41 -2.60
N ARG A 135 -10.37 -8.72 -3.72
CA ARG A 135 -9.42 -8.65 -4.84
C ARG A 135 -9.46 -7.26 -5.47
N MET A 136 -8.29 -6.72 -5.80
CA MET A 136 -8.19 -5.49 -6.57
C MET A 136 -8.52 -5.77 -8.04
N LEU A 137 -9.53 -5.10 -8.57
CA LEU A 137 -10.02 -5.26 -9.94
C LEU A 137 -9.38 -4.23 -10.88
N GLY A 138 -9.35 -2.97 -10.44
CA GLY A 138 -8.92 -1.83 -11.25
C GLY A 138 -8.32 -0.73 -10.38
N ARG A 139 -7.48 0.11 -10.98
CA ARG A 139 -6.97 1.33 -10.37
C ARG A 139 -6.66 2.36 -11.43
N SER A 140 -6.82 3.64 -11.11
CA SER A 140 -6.48 4.74 -12.00
C SER A 140 -6.04 5.97 -11.20
N SER A 141 -5.09 6.73 -11.73
CA SER A 141 -4.61 7.96 -11.13
C SER A 141 -3.97 8.84 -12.19
N LEU A 142 -4.23 10.15 -12.15
CA LEU A 142 -3.53 11.14 -12.97
C LEU A 142 -2.05 11.28 -12.57
N SER A 143 -1.70 10.89 -11.35
CA SER A 143 -0.32 10.90 -10.83
C SER A 143 0.35 9.52 -10.91
N GLY A 144 -0.25 8.57 -11.63
CA GLY A 144 0.30 7.23 -11.80
C GLY A 144 1.63 7.24 -12.57
N LEU A 145 2.59 6.43 -12.12
CA LEU A 145 3.90 6.27 -12.76
C LEU A 145 3.92 5.17 -13.83
N TYR A 146 2.82 4.43 -13.97
CA TYR A 146 2.67 3.42 -15.01
C TYR A 146 2.42 4.07 -16.37
N SER A 147 3.10 3.59 -17.40
CA SER A 147 2.92 4.01 -18.79
C SER A 147 2.90 2.77 -19.68
N ASP A 148 1.79 2.52 -20.36
CA ASP A 148 1.62 1.40 -21.29
C ASP A 148 2.69 1.43 -22.40
N ASP A 149 2.93 2.61 -22.97
CA ASP A 149 3.94 2.85 -24.01
C ASP A 149 5.40 2.58 -23.58
N LEU A 150 5.69 2.56 -22.27
CA LEU A 150 7.06 2.29 -21.79
C LEU A 150 7.29 0.80 -21.51
N VAL A 151 6.21 0.03 -21.32
CA VAL A 151 6.28 -1.40 -21.00
C VAL A 151 5.87 -2.30 -22.16
N SER A 152 5.18 -1.74 -23.17
CA SER A 152 4.70 -2.48 -24.33
C SER A 152 5.85 -2.94 -25.24
N PHE A 153 5.78 -4.19 -25.71
CA PHE A 153 6.68 -4.73 -26.73
C PHE A 153 6.37 -4.22 -28.14
N ASP A 154 5.19 -3.64 -28.34
CA ASP A 154 4.75 -3.10 -29.64
C ASP A 154 5.26 -1.67 -29.86
N THR A 155 5.82 -1.05 -28.83
CA THR A 155 6.32 0.34 -28.86
C THR A 155 7.84 0.40 -28.71
N CYS A 156 8.47 1.35 -29.40
CA CYS A 156 9.92 1.60 -29.33
C CYS A 156 10.26 2.85 -28.51
N THR A 157 9.45 3.17 -27.50
CA THR A 157 9.56 4.41 -26.71
C THR A 157 10.86 4.47 -25.90
N ILE A 158 11.36 3.31 -25.44
CA ILE A 158 12.63 3.19 -24.71
C ILE A 158 13.70 2.58 -25.61
N ASP A 159 14.83 3.27 -25.74
CA ASP A 159 16.03 2.66 -26.33
C ASP A 159 16.61 1.60 -25.37
N GLN A 160 16.44 0.33 -25.75
CA GLN A 160 16.91 -0.81 -24.97
C GLN A 160 18.44 -0.93 -24.94
N SER A 161 19.17 -0.24 -25.82
CA SER A 161 20.64 -0.24 -25.84
C SER A 161 21.23 0.28 -24.52
N HIS A 162 20.53 1.19 -23.84
CA HIS A 162 20.92 1.73 -22.54
C HIS A 162 21.04 0.66 -21.44
N ALA A 163 20.32 -0.45 -21.55
CA ALA A 163 20.35 -1.53 -20.57
C ALA A 163 21.71 -2.25 -20.49
N VAL A 164 22.48 -2.27 -21.59
CA VAL A 164 23.80 -2.92 -21.66
C VAL A 164 24.79 -2.25 -20.70
N GLY A 165 24.83 -0.92 -20.72
CA GLY A 165 25.66 -0.12 -19.82
C GLY A 165 25.24 -0.32 -18.37
N PHE A 166 23.94 -0.21 -18.07
CA PHE A 166 23.42 -0.40 -16.72
C PHE A 166 23.77 -1.78 -16.14
N SER A 167 23.54 -2.87 -16.89
CA SER A 167 23.82 -4.25 -16.45
C SER A 167 25.31 -4.48 -16.12
N SER A 168 26.19 -3.83 -16.89
CA SER A 168 27.65 -3.90 -16.68
C SER A 168 28.10 -3.31 -15.35
N TYR A 169 27.35 -2.35 -14.78
CA TYR A 169 27.69 -1.72 -13.50
C TYR A 169 26.81 -2.20 -12.33
N PHE A 170 25.53 -2.48 -12.56
CA PHE A 170 24.56 -2.80 -11.51
C PHE A 170 25.00 -3.99 -10.64
N GLY A 171 25.50 -5.06 -11.27
CA GLY A 171 25.98 -6.27 -10.58
C GLY A 171 27.49 -6.33 -10.34
N LEU A 172 28.23 -5.22 -10.53
CA LEU A 172 29.69 -5.27 -10.60
C LEU A 172 30.34 -5.79 -9.31
N GLN A 173 29.90 -5.28 -8.15
CA GLN A 173 30.47 -5.69 -6.85
C GLN A 173 30.24 -7.17 -6.56
N ALA A 174 29.05 -7.70 -6.88
CA ALA A 174 28.74 -9.12 -6.71
C ALA A 174 29.65 -10.01 -7.59
N ARG A 175 29.89 -9.60 -8.84
CA ARG A 175 30.82 -10.30 -9.74
C ARG A 175 32.25 -10.31 -9.22
N LEU A 176 32.73 -9.19 -8.68
CA LEU A 176 34.08 -9.10 -8.09
C LEU A 176 34.23 -10.01 -6.87
N CYS A 177 33.21 -10.10 -6.02
CA CYS A 177 33.19 -11.03 -4.88
C CYS A 177 33.33 -12.49 -5.33
N MET A 178 32.51 -12.91 -6.30
CA MET A 178 32.56 -14.27 -6.85
C MET A 178 33.92 -14.60 -7.50
N GLN A 179 34.52 -13.65 -8.22
CA GLN A 179 35.85 -13.83 -8.81
C GLN A 179 36.95 -14.02 -7.76
N LYS A 180 36.89 -13.30 -6.63
CA LYS A 180 37.86 -13.48 -5.53
C LYS A 180 37.69 -14.85 -4.87
N ASN A 181 36.45 -15.32 -4.70
CA ASN A 181 36.17 -16.62 -4.08
C ASN A 181 36.57 -17.81 -4.95
N ARG A 182 36.58 -17.67 -6.29
CA ARG A 182 37.06 -18.71 -7.23
C ARG A 182 38.57 -18.87 -7.30
N LYS A 183 39.34 -17.91 -6.79
CA LYS A 183 40.82 -17.95 -6.77
C LYS A 183 41.39 -18.56 -5.48
N LYS A 184 40.52 -18.99 -4.56
CA LYS A 184 40.85 -19.83 -3.41
C LYS A 184 40.50 -21.28 -3.74
#